data_AF-A0A954AC88-F1
#
_entry.id   AF-A0A954AC88-F1
#
_cell.length_a   1.000
_cell.length_b   1.000
_cell.length_c   1.000
_cell.angle_alpha   90.00
_cell.angle_beta   90.00
_cell.angle_gamma   90.00
#
_symmetry.space_group_name_H-M   'P 1'
#
loop_
_entity.id
_entity.type
_entity.pdbx_description
1 polymer ?
#
loop_
_entity_poly.entity_id
_entity_poly.type
_entity_poly.pdbx_seq_one_letter_code
_entity_poly.pdbx_strand_id
1 'polypeptide(L)' 'SGLFGDPSAILCASAADTNDDDGQDISDPIYLLSYSFSMGSPPPAPFPGCGDGGEVVDCATSPCP' A
#
# COMPACT_ATOMS: atom_id res chain seq x y z
N SER A 1 -9.98 -1.30 -21.52
CA SER A 1 -10.37 -0.73 -20.22
C SER A 1 -10.62 -1.87 -19.26
N GLY A 2 -9.64 -2.17 -18.41
CA GLY A 2 -9.75 -3.22 -17.40
C GLY A 2 -10.58 -2.73 -16.21
N LEU A 3 -11.30 -3.65 -15.59
CA LEU A 3 -12.09 -3.42 -14.37
C LEU A 3 -11.22 -2.96 -13.18
N PHE A 4 -9.92 -3.20 -13.28
CA PHE A 4 -8.87 -2.67 -12.41
C PHE A 4 -7.94 -1.89 -13.34
N GLY A 5 -7.62 -0.65 -12.99
CA GLY A 5 -7.02 0.34 -13.89
C GLY A 5 -5.80 -0.14 -14.67
N ASP A 6 -5.43 0.61 -15.71
CA ASP A 6 -4.27 0.31 -16.54
C ASP A 6 -3.01 0.06 -15.67
N PRO A 7 -2.26 -1.04 -15.87
CA PRO A 7 -1.11 -1.38 -15.02
C PRO A 7 0.01 -0.34 -15.11
N SER A 8 -0.02 0.50 -16.15
CA SER A 8 0.88 1.62 -16.38
C SER A 8 0.49 2.90 -15.61
N ALA A 9 -0.64 2.89 -14.90
CA ALA A 9 -1.21 4.04 -14.21
C ALA A 9 -1.15 3.93 -12.68
N ILE A 10 -0.31 3.05 -12.13
CA ILE A 10 0.08 3.14 -10.71
C ILE A 10 0.96 4.39 -10.58
N LEU A 11 0.31 5.50 -10.20
CA LEU A 11 0.96 6.79 -10.00
C LEU A 11 1.87 6.81 -8.78
N CYS A 12 1.71 5.86 -7.84
CA CYS A 12 2.53 5.68 -6.64
C CYS A 12 2.71 4.19 -6.33
N ALA A 13 3.89 3.66 -6.67
CA ALA A 13 4.24 2.26 -6.48
C ALA A 13 4.26 1.86 -5.00
N SER A 14 4.86 2.68 -4.15
CA SER A 14 4.94 2.44 -2.70
C SER A 14 3.57 2.50 -2.01
N ALA A 15 2.63 3.31 -2.49
CA ALA A 15 1.27 3.32 -1.94
C ALA A 15 0.45 2.08 -2.33
N ALA A 16 0.88 1.35 -3.36
CA ALA A 16 0.23 0.13 -3.82
C ALA A 16 0.82 -1.13 -3.16
N ASP A 17 2.01 -1.04 -2.56
CA ASP A 17 2.66 -2.09 -1.76
C ASP A 17 2.21 -1.96 -0.30
N THR A 18 1.18 -2.71 0.07
CA THR A 18 0.49 -2.59 1.38
C THR A 18 0.99 -3.59 2.41
N ASN A 19 1.71 -4.61 1.96
CA ASN A 19 2.41 -5.57 2.83
C ASN A 19 3.93 -5.31 2.93
N ASP A 20 4.42 -4.24 2.30
CA ASP A 20 5.82 -3.76 2.36
C ASP A 20 6.82 -4.85 1.95
N ASP A 21 6.54 -5.54 0.84
CA ASP A 21 7.35 -6.65 0.34
C ASP A 21 8.10 -6.36 -0.98
N ASP A 22 8.13 -5.09 -1.39
CA ASP A 22 8.65 -4.58 -2.67
C ASP A 22 7.89 -5.11 -3.90
N GLY A 23 6.79 -5.84 -3.70
CA GLY A 23 5.90 -6.38 -4.71
C GLY A 23 4.68 -5.47 -4.91
N GLN A 24 4.19 -5.41 -6.15
CA GLN A 24 2.86 -4.85 -6.45
C GLN A 24 2.06 -5.93 -7.16
N ASP A 25 1.46 -6.80 -6.37
CA ASP A 25 0.73 -7.95 -6.88
C ASP A 25 -0.60 -8.17 -6.14
N ILE A 26 -1.18 -9.35 -6.30
CA ILE A 26 -2.49 -9.65 -5.70
C ILE A 26 -2.41 -9.86 -4.18
N SER A 27 -1.23 -10.09 -3.63
CA SER A 27 -1.01 -10.24 -2.20
C SER A 27 -1.35 -8.95 -1.44
N ASP A 28 -1.12 -7.79 -2.04
CA ASP A 28 -1.46 -6.46 -1.50
C ASP A 28 -2.94 -6.33 -1.10
N PRO A 29 -3.92 -6.42 -2.03
CA PRO A 29 -5.32 -6.33 -1.65
C PRO A 29 -5.78 -7.48 -0.77
N ILE A 30 -5.18 -8.68 -0.88
CA ILE A 30 -5.49 -9.82 0.00
C ILE A 30 -5.09 -9.48 1.45
N TYR A 31 -3.93 -8.90 1.64
CA TYR A 31 -3.41 -8.49 2.94
C TYR A 31 -4.30 -7.44 3.60
N LEU A 32 -4.69 -6.40 2.86
CA LEU A 32 -5.63 -5.38 3.36
C LEU A 32 -7.00 -5.94 3.74
N LEU A 33 -7.55 -6.85 2.94
CA LEU A 33 -8.83 -7.49 3.22
C LEU A 33 -8.75 -8.40 4.46
N SER A 34 -7.63 -9.09 4.63
CA SER A 34 -7.35 -9.92 5.81
C SER A 34 -7.38 -9.07 7.09
N TYR A 35 -6.65 -7.95 7.10
CA TYR A 35 -6.69 -7.01 8.22
C TYR A 35 -8.10 -6.45 8.46
N SER A 36 -8.77 -5.97 7.40
CA SER A 36 -10.04 -5.25 7.51
C SER A 36 -11.23 -6.11 7.93
N PHE A 37 -11.25 -7.38 7.53
CA PHE A 37 -12.43 -8.25 7.70
C PHE A 37 -12.16 -9.55 8.45
N SER A 38 -10.90 -9.95 8.59
CA SER A 38 -10.54 -11.24 9.22
C SER A 38 -9.69 -11.09 10.46
N MET A 39 -9.54 -9.87 10.99
CA MET A 39 -8.64 -9.58 12.11
C MET A 39 -7.20 -10.08 11.84
N GLY A 40 -6.77 -9.98 10.58
CA GLY A 40 -5.40 -10.29 10.17
C GLY A 40 -4.38 -9.34 10.80
N SER A 41 -3.10 -9.60 10.53
CA SER A 41 -2.03 -8.72 11.01
C SER A 41 -2.23 -7.27 10.54
N PRO A 42 -1.98 -6.28 11.40
CA PRO A 42 -1.99 -4.88 10.97
C PRO A 42 -0.87 -4.64 9.96
N PRO A 43 -1.06 -3.71 9.01
CA PRO A 43 0.00 -3.29 8.11
C PRO A 43 1.28 -2.87 8.85
N PRO A 44 2.44 -2.95 8.17
CA PRO A 44 3.70 -2.42 8.66
C PRO A 44 3.61 -0.94 9.06
N ALA A 45 4.64 -0.44 9.76
CA ALA A 45 4.74 0.98 10.06
C ALA A 45 4.57 1.81 8.76
N PRO A 46 3.86 2.95 8.77
CA PRO A 46 3.48 3.78 9.92
C PRO A 46 2.11 3.45 10.56
N PHE A 47 1.44 2.37 10.14
CA PHE A 47 0.08 2.05 10.58
C PHE A 47 -0.05 1.94 12.12
N PRO A 48 -1.15 2.44 12.74
CA PRO A 48 -2.29 3.18 12.16
C PRO A 48 -2.03 4.68 12.00
N GLY A 49 -0.81 5.13 12.32
CA GLY A 49 -0.38 6.51 12.12
C GLY A 49 -0.04 6.79 10.67
N CYS A 50 0.43 8.01 10.46
CA CYS A 50 0.94 8.50 9.20
C CYS A 50 2.46 8.73 9.33
N GLY A 51 3.20 8.56 8.24
CA GLY A 51 4.63 8.81 8.18
C GLY A 51 5.26 8.01 7.06
N ASP A 52 6.58 8.05 7.00
CA ASP A 52 7.34 7.44 5.90
C ASP A 52 7.70 5.98 6.18
N GLY A 53 7.23 5.39 7.29
CA GLY A 53 7.46 3.98 7.70
C GLY A 53 8.93 3.56 7.89
N GLY A 54 9.91 4.38 7.48
CA GLY A 54 11.32 4.07 7.38
C GLY A 54 11.82 3.92 5.94
N GLU A 55 10.94 4.02 4.93
CA GLU A 55 11.25 3.85 3.51
C GLU A 55 11.49 5.18 2.74
N VAL A 56 12.07 5.07 1.54
CA VAL A 56 12.31 6.21 0.64
C VAL A 56 11.03 6.61 -0.10
N VAL A 57 10.31 7.60 0.40
CA VAL A 57 9.02 8.06 -0.17
C VAL A 57 9.18 9.06 -1.33
N ASP A 58 8.57 8.76 -2.48
CA ASP A 58 7.90 9.77 -3.33
C ASP A 58 6.97 9.13 -4.37
N CYS A 59 5.72 9.61 -4.40
CA CYS A 59 5.03 10.03 -5.64
C CYS A 59 4.30 11.36 -5.37
N ALA A 60 5.08 12.41 -5.58
CA ALA A 60 4.97 13.84 -5.42
C ALA A 60 4.70 14.43 -4.03
N THR A 61 4.27 13.64 -3.04
CA THR A 61 4.46 13.85 -1.58
C THR A 61 3.50 12.93 -0.82
N SER A 62 3.98 12.27 0.23
CA SER A 62 3.16 11.43 1.10
C SER A 62 3.17 11.94 2.54
N PRO A 63 2.03 11.81 3.24
CA PRO A 63 1.24 12.99 3.50
C PRO A 63 0.74 12.98 4.95
N CYS A 64 1.68 13.15 5.86
CA CYS A 64 1.23 13.80 7.08
C CYS A 64 0.91 15.26 6.72
N PRO A 65 -0.13 15.86 7.30
CA PRO A 65 -0.14 17.30 7.43
C PRO A 65 1.14 17.79 8.13
#